data_AF-A0A4V1SKV2-F1
#
_entry.id   AF-A0A4V1SKV2-F1
#
_cell.length_a   1.000
_cell.length_b   1.000
_cell.length_c   1.000
_cell.angle_alpha   90.00
_cell.angle_beta   90.00
_cell.angle_gamma   90.00
#
_symmetry.space_group_name_H-M   'P 1'
#
loop_
_entity.id
_entity.type
_entity.pdbx_description
1 polymer ?
#
loop_
_entity_poly.entity_id
_entity_poly.type
_entity_poly.pdbx_seq_one_letter_code
_entity_poly.pdbx_strand_id
1 'polypeptide(L)'
;MNDQQEIYKEFVELANMSPSEIEKWLQTEDSKSVGQDSGDGESIGHKSGEKIIHIKRKKKADLIEDDYANMQKVISYIKRHSAQKPSGDIEETRWHYSLKNWGHDTTKM
;
A
#
# COMPACT_ATOMS: atom_id res chain seq x y z
N MET A 1 19.50 -6.87 -11.88
CA MET A 1 18.70 -8.08 -11.54
C MET A 1 18.63 -8.32 -10.04
N ASN A 2 19.71 -8.09 -9.25
CA ASN A 2 19.65 -8.21 -7.79
C ASN A 2 18.64 -7.22 -7.17
N ASP A 3 18.63 -5.97 -7.64
CA ASP A 3 17.79 -4.89 -7.10
C ASP A 3 16.28 -5.17 -7.26
N GLN A 4 15.84 -5.70 -8.41
CA GLN A 4 14.43 -6.05 -8.63
C GLN A 4 13.95 -7.18 -7.73
N GLN A 5 14.83 -8.16 -7.44
CA GLN A 5 14.49 -9.23 -6.53
C GLN A 5 14.35 -8.72 -5.09
N GLU A 6 15.23 -7.82 -4.66
CA GLU A 6 15.18 -7.17 -3.35
C GLU A 6 13.92 -6.29 -3.23
N ILE A 7 13.62 -5.46 -4.23
CA ILE A 7 12.40 -4.65 -4.30
C ILE A 7 11.16 -5.54 -4.20
N TYR A 8 11.09 -6.62 -4.96
CA TYR A 8 9.94 -7.53 -4.92
C TYR A 8 9.77 -8.16 -3.54
N LYS A 9 10.86 -8.65 -2.94
CA LYS A 9 10.83 -9.29 -1.61
C LYS A 9 10.32 -8.29 -0.56
N GLU A 10 10.91 -7.11 -0.53
CA GLU A 10 10.56 -6.06 0.42
C GLU A 10 9.13 -5.54 0.20
N PHE A 11 8.68 -5.45 -1.05
CA PHE A 11 7.30 -5.08 -1.38
C PHE A 11 6.30 -6.10 -0.84
N VAL A 12 6.53 -7.40 -1.05
CA VAL A 12 5.64 -8.46 -0.56
C VAL A 12 5.60 -8.51 0.97
N GLU A 13 6.73 -8.22 1.62
CA GLU A 13 6.84 -8.13 3.08
C GLU A 13 6.08 -6.93 3.64
N LEU A 14 6.28 -5.73 3.07
CA LEU A 14 5.66 -4.51 3.59
C LEU A 14 4.19 -4.37 3.18
N ALA A 15 3.83 -4.61 1.92
CA ALA A 15 2.44 -4.62 1.50
C ALA A 15 1.80 -5.96 1.87
N ASN A 16 1.60 -6.22 3.16
CA ASN A 16 1.22 -7.52 3.73
C ASN A 16 -0.25 -7.92 3.51
N MET A 17 -1.11 -7.04 2.99
CA MET A 17 -2.50 -7.37 2.67
C MET A 17 -2.63 -8.12 1.34
N SER A 18 -3.49 -9.14 1.28
CA SER A 18 -3.81 -9.81 0.01
C SER A 18 -4.61 -8.90 -0.94
N PRO A 19 -4.61 -9.17 -2.26
CA PRO A 19 -5.38 -8.36 -3.21
C PRO A 19 -6.86 -8.22 -2.84
N SER A 20 -7.50 -9.31 -2.38
CA SER A 20 -8.90 -9.31 -1.95
C SER A 20 -9.14 -8.47 -0.68
N GLU A 21 -8.17 -8.42 0.23
CA GLU A 21 -8.28 -7.61 1.44
C GLU A 21 -8.15 -6.12 1.12
N ILE A 22 -7.23 -5.76 0.23
CA ILE A 22 -7.09 -4.37 -0.24
C ILE A 22 -8.35 -3.98 -1.00
N GLU A 23 -8.85 -4.83 -1.90
CA GLU A 23 -10.07 -4.58 -2.67
C GLU A 23 -11.27 -4.33 -1.76
N LYS A 24 -11.48 -5.18 -0.75
CA LYS A 24 -12.54 -5.00 0.25
C LYS A 24 -12.34 -3.70 1.05
N TRP A 25 -11.10 -3.39 1.43
CA TRP A 25 -10.78 -2.18 2.18
C TRP A 25 -11.05 -0.90 1.37
N LEU A 26 -10.65 -0.85 0.09
CA LEU A 26 -10.83 0.33 -0.76
C LEU A 26 -12.30 0.70 -1.01
N GLN A 27 -13.24 -0.22 -0.77
CA GLN A 27 -14.67 0.05 -0.87
C GLN A 27 -15.25 0.79 0.36
N THR A 28 -14.52 0.85 1.47
CA THR A 28 -15.03 1.48 2.71
C THR A 28 -14.98 3.00 2.64
N GLU A 29 -15.86 3.66 3.38
CA GLU A 29 -15.81 5.11 3.54
C GLU A 29 -14.54 5.56 4.29
N ASP A 30 -14.05 4.76 5.22
CA ASP A 30 -12.79 5.03 5.92
C ASP A 30 -11.62 5.14 4.95
N SER A 31 -11.51 4.21 4.00
CA SER A 31 -10.49 4.24 2.95
C SER A 31 -10.56 5.51 2.10
N LYS A 32 -11.78 5.92 1.70
CA LYS A 32 -12.03 7.12 0.89
C LYS A 32 -11.80 8.42 1.68
N SER A 33 -11.93 8.38 3.01
CA SER A 33 -11.82 9.57 3.87
C SER A 33 -10.37 9.99 4.21
N VAL A 34 -9.37 9.18 3.85
CA VAL A 34 -7.97 9.38 4.23
C VAL A 34 -7.02 9.52 3.04
N GLY A 35 -5.89 10.16 3.31
CA GLY A 35 -4.84 10.42 2.33
C GLY A 35 -4.90 11.84 1.76
N GLN A 36 -3.93 12.13 0.91
CA GLN A 36 -3.84 13.39 0.18
C GLN A 36 -4.69 13.29 -1.09
N ASP A 37 -5.57 14.26 -1.31
CA ASP A 37 -6.35 14.40 -2.55
C ASP A 37 -5.40 14.52 -3.76
N SER A 38 -5.72 13.82 -4.85
CA SER A 38 -4.93 13.83 -6.08
C SER A 38 -5.40 14.86 -7.12
N GLY A 39 -6.40 15.69 -6.78
CA GLY A 39 -6.96 16.76 -7.60
C GLY A 39 -8.25 16.40 -8.34
N ASP A 40 -8.69 15.14 -8.26
CA ASP A 40 -9.89 14.63 -8.92
C ASP A 40 -10.89 13.98 -7.95
N GLY A 41 -10.74 14.23 -6.64
CA GLY A 41 -11.66 13.76 -5.61
C GLY A 41 -11.34 12.38 -5.06
N GLU A 42 -10.26 11.74 -5.51
CA GLU A 42 -9.75 10.48 -4.96
C GLU A 42 -8.34 10.67 -4.39
N SER A 43 -8.03 9.98 -3.29
CA SER A 43 -6.74 10.13 -2.64
C SER A 43 -5.62 9.36 -3.36
N ILE A 44 -4.39 9.90 -3.32
CA ILE A 44 -3.20 9.25 -3.88
C ILE A 44 -3.02 7.84 -3.30
N GLY A 45 -3.35 7.66 -2.02
CA GLY A 45 -3.25 6.36 -1.36
C GLY A 45 -4.25 5.36 -1.90
N HIS A 46 -5.50 5.76 -2.10
CA HIS A 46 -6.54 4.89 -2.63
C HIS A 46 -6.16 4.35 -4.03
N LYS A 47 -5.76 5.25 -4.94
CA LYS A 47 -5.19 4.88 -6.26
C LYS A 47 -3.96 3.98 -6.17
N SER A 48 -3.13 4.16 -5.14
CA SER A 48 -1.98 3.28 -4.91
C SER A 48 -2.43 1.87 -4.57
N GLY A 49 -3.47 1.72 -3.74
CA GLY A 49 -4.09 0.44 -3.42
C GLY A 49 -4.56 -0.33 -4.65
N GLU A 50 -5.22 0.35 -5.60
CA GLU A 50 -5.63 -0.26 -6.87
C GLU A 50 -4.45 -0.79 -7.69
N LYS A 51 -3.36 -0.03 -7.75
CA LYS A 51 -2.12 -0.46 -8.43
C LYS A 51 -1.46 -1.63 -7.72
N ILE A 52 -1.46 -1.66 -6.40
CA ILE A 52 -0.94 -2.79 -5.61
C ILE A 52 -1.73 -4.06 -5.92
N ILE A 53 -3.07 -3.97 -6.01
CA ILE A 53 -3.93 -5.11 -6.42
C ILE A 53 -3.51 -5.60 -7.81
N HIS A 54 -3.35 -4.69 -8.78
CA HIS A 54 -2.93 -5.05 -10.14
C HIS A 54 -1.59 -5.77 -10.16
N ILE A 55 -0.58 -5.21 -9.48
CA ILE A 55 0.77 -5.79 -9.38
C ILE A 55 0.73 -7.17 -8.73
N LYS A 56 0.01 -7.32 -7.60
CA LYS A 56 -0.07 -8.60 -6.88
C LYS A 56 -0.84 -9.69 -7.62
N ARG A 57 -1.67 -9.33 -8.60
CA ARG A 57 -2.37 -10.30 -9.46
C ARG A 57 -1.53 -10.76 -10.66
N LYS A 58 -0.44 -10.06 -11.00
CA LYS A 58 0.50 -10.48 -12.04
C LYS A 58 1.36 -11.66 -11.56
N LYS A 59 1.79 -12.50 -12.49
CA LYS A 59 2.89 -13.44 -12.20
C LYS A 59 4.19 -12.64 -12.13
N LYS A 60 5.12 -13.06 -11.26
CA LYS A 60 6.43 -12.38 -11.12
C LYS A 60 7.18 -12.25 -12.46
N ALA A 61 7.03 -13.23 -13.35
CA ALA A 61 7.65 -13.22 -14.69
C ALA A 61 7.06 -12.16 -15.64
N ASP A 62 5.86 -11.65 -15.36
CA ASP A 62 5.14 -10.67 -16.18
C ASP A 62 5.34 -9.23 -15.65
N LEU A 63 6.12 -9.05 -14.59
CA LEU A 63 6.41 -7.73 -14.01
C LEU A 63 7.35 -6.93 -14.91
N ILE A 64 6.98 -5.70 -15.18
CA ILE A 64 7.77 -4.75 -15.98
C ILE A 64 8.42 -3.69 -15.08
N GLU A 65 9.33 -2.90 -15.65
CA GLU A 65 10.07 -1.85 -14.93
C GLU A 65 9.15 -0.89 -14.15
N ASP A 66 8.03 -0.47 -14.75
CA ASP A 66 7.03 0.37 -14.10
C ASP A 66 6.39 -0.29 -12.86
N ASP A 67 6.22 -1.62 -12.85
CA ASP A 67 5.72 -2.31 -11.66
C ASP A 67 6.73 -2.19 -10.52
N TYR A 68 8.02 -2.37 -10.79
CA TYR A 68 9.08 -2.23 -9.78
C TYR A 68 9.22 -0.78 -9.30
N ALA A 69 9.07 0.21 -10.18
CA ALA A 69 9.04 1.63 -9.78
C ALA A 69 7.85 1.93 -8.84
N ASN A 70 6.66 1.37 -9.13
CA ASN A 70 5.51 1.47 -8.23
C ASN A 70 5.77 0.75 -6.89
N MET A 71 6.39 -0.43 -6.89
CA MET A 71 6.77 -1.14 -5.67
C MET A 71 7.70 -0.29 -4.79
N GLN A 72 8.74 0.32 -5.37
CA GLN A 72 9.65 1.20 -4.62
C GLN A 72 8.91 2.40 -4.01
N LYS A 73 7.96 2.99 -4.74
CA LYS A 73 7.11 4.08 -4.21
C LYS A 73 6.29 3.61 -3.01
N VAL A 74 5.71 2.41 -3.09
CA VAL A 74 4.92 1.81 -1.99
C VAL A 74 5.81 1.54 -0.77
N ILE A 75 6.95 0.88 -0.94
CA ILE A 75 7.95 0.63 0.10
C ILE A 75 8.34 1.94 0.80
N SER A 76 8.70 2.96 0.02
CA SER A 76 9.14 4.26 0.54
C SER A 76 8.04 4.96 1.34
N TYR A 77 6.79 4.85 0.89
CA TYR A 77 5.65 5.42 1.61
C TYR A 77 5.42 4.71 2.94
N ILE A 78 5.33 3.37 2.92
CA ILE A 78 5.09 2.57 4.12
C ILE A 78 6.17 2.85 5.16
N LYS A 79 7.46 2.75 4.80
CA LYS A 79 8.56 2.99 5.75
C LYS A 79 8.48 4.38 6.41
N ARG A 80 8.33 5.44 5.60
CA ARG A 80 8.26 6.81 6.10
C ARG A 80 7.05 7.01 7.00
N HIS A 81 5.89 6.50 6.60
CA HIS A 81 4.65 6.73 7.35
C HIS A 81 4.58 5.87 8.61
N SER A 82 5.08 4.63 8.57
CA SER A 82 5.20 3.77 9.75
C SER A 82 6.12 4.36 10.82
N ALA A 83 7.17 5.09 10.43
CA ALA A 83 8.03 5.82 11.37
C ALA A 83 7.31 6.97 12.12
N GLN A 84 6.15 7.40 11.64
CA GLN A 84 5.30 8.44 12.24
C GLN A 84 4.20 7.84 13.13
N LYS A 85 4.38 6.61 13.61
CA LYS A 85 3.38 5.89 14.41
C LYS A 85 2.91 6.74 15.60
N PRO A 86 1.59 7.00 15.74
CA PRO A 86 1.05 7.71 16.89
C PRO A 86 1.15 6.86 18.16
N SER A 87 1.12 7.50 19.32
CA SER A 87 1.01 6.81 20.60
C SER A 87 -0.43 6.34 20.85
N GLY A 88 -0.58 5.27 21.63
CA GLY A 88 -1.88 4.72 21.99
C GLY A 88 -2.40 3.67 21.01
N ASP A 89 -3.72 3.49 21.03
CA ASP A 89 -4.42 2.61 20.09
C ASP A 89 -4.39 3.22 18.68
N ILE A 90 -4.06 2.38 17.72
CA ILE A 90 -3.85 2.76 16.32
C ILE A 90 -4.93 2.24 15.39
N GLU A 91 -5.78 1.29 15.83
CA GLU A 91 -6.64 0.52 14.92
C GLU A 91 -7.61 1.40 14.14
N GLU A 92 -8.23 2.39 14.79
CA GLU A 92 -9.20 3.31 14.20
C GLU A 92 -8.61 4.71 13.96
N THR A 93 -7.38 4.77 13.46
CA THR A 93 -6.69 6.04 13.18
C THR A 93 -6.53 6.31 11.70
N ARG A 94 -6.54 7.60 11.32
CA ARG A 94 -6.22 8.04 9.95
C ARG A 94 -4.85 7.54 9.48
N TRP A 95 -3.90 7.39 10.41
CA TRP A 95 -2.57 6.84 10.15
C TRP A 95 -2.66 5.38 9.69
N HIS A 96 -3.36 4.54 10.44
CA HIS A 96 -3.55 3.13 10.09
C HIS A 96 -4.34 2.97 8.79
N TYR A 97 -5.44 3.70 8.64
CA TYR A 97 -6.26 3.67 7.43
C TYR A 97 -5.48 4.08 6.18
N SER A 98 -4.60 5.08 6.31
CA SER A 98 -3.72 5.48 5.22
C SER A 98 -2.73 4.36 4.88
N LEU A 99 -2.12 3.68 5.86
CA LEU A 99 -1.26 2.53 5.58
C LEU A 99 -2.00 1.39 4.86
N LYS A 100 -3.27 1.13 5.22
CA LYS A 100 -4.10 0.12 4.55
C LYS A 100 -4.43 0.49 3.10
N ASN A 101 -4.60 1.77 2.78
CA ASN A 101 -4.69 2.23 1.38
C ASN A 101 -3.42 1.89 0.58
N TRP A 102 -2.27 1.78 1.25
CA TRP A 102 -1.00 1.36 0.67
C TRP A 102 -0.70 -0.14 0.87
N GLY A 103 -1.72 -0.93 1.18
CA GLY A 103 -1.62 -2.39 1.29
C GLY A 103 -0.90 -2.90 2.53
N HIS A 104 -0.63 -2.04 3.52
CA HIS A 104 0.00 -2.40 4.78
C HIS A 104 -1.00 -2.33 5.93
N ASP A 105 -1.29 -3.48 6.53
CA ASP A 105 -2.09 -3.58 7.74
C ASP A 105 -1.18 -3.78 8.94
N THR A 106 -1.18 -2.81 9.86
CA THR A 106 -0.29 -2.81 11.03
C THR A 106 -0.71 -3.77 12.13
N THR A 107 -1.92 -4.34 12.01
CA THR A 107 -2.43 -5.37 12.92
C THR A 107 -2.00 -6.79 12.50
N LYS A 108 -1.40 -6.91 11.31
CA LYS A 108 -0.84 -8.16 10.79
C LYS A 108 0.66 -8.22 11.08
N MET A 109 1.08 -9.30 11.76
CA MET A 109 2.48 -9.68 11.96
C MET A 109 2.85 -10.85 11.07
#